data_AF-M4I223-F1
#
_entry.id   AF-M4I223-F1
#
_cell.length_a   1.000
_cell.length_b   1.000
_cell.length_c   1.000
_cell.angle_alpha   90.00
_cell.angle_beta   90.00
_cell.angle_gamma   90.00
#
_symmetry.space_group_name_H-M   'P 1'
#
loop_
_entity.id
_entity.type
_entity.pdbx_description
1 polymer ?
#
loop_
_entity_poly.entity_id
_entity_poly.type
_entity_poly.pdbx_seq_one_letter_code
_entity_poly.pdbx_strand_id
1 'polypeptide(L)'
;PHRLIFREMQCLLNRGYPIDLITLSESLEKKGELENIGRFSYLAELSKNIPSTVNILTYAEIIREHSIIREIIQVAHKIINIGYNLKEKTSEELLNLVESKMFNIIENRFKKNTGPKNIEQILDTTLKNIEELFNTSHKGITGINTGYQDLNKKTSGLQPSNLIIIAARPSMGKTTFAMNICENIAMTYEKPVLIFSLEMSGEQIMMRMLSSLSRVNQEKLRTGQLNDEDWSRISSTINILLKKKNMYIDDSSTLTPTEMRSRSRRIYRENNGLSLIMVDYLQLMKVPSLIGNRTLEIAE
;
A
#
# COMPACT_ATOMS: atom_id res chain seq x y z
N PRO A 1 10.92 -4.40 29.66
CA PRO A 1 11.60 -5.28 28.68
C PRO A 1 11.05 -5.17 27.24
N HIS A 2 9.81 -5.59 26.96
CA HIS A 2 9.28 -5.65 25.57
C HIS A 2 9.23 -4.30 24.84
N ARG A 3 8.89 -3.21 25.54
CA ARG A 3 8.89 -1.85 24.95
C ARG A 3 10.28 -1.43 24.46
N LEU A 4 11.34 -1.78 25.20
CA LEU A 4 12.73 -1.46 24.84
C LEU A 4 13.16 -2.25 23.60
N ILE A 5 12.85 -3.56 23.59
CA ILE A 5 13.10 -4.45 22.44
C ILE A 5 12.45 -3.90 21.17
N PHE A 6 11.16 -3.58 21.23
CA PHE A 6 10.43 -3.07 20.07
C PHE A 6 10.93 -1.69 19.60
N ARG A 7 11.31 -0.81 20.54
CA ARG A 7 11.92 0.49 20.22
C ARG A 7 13.24 0.32 19.47
N GLU A 8 14.06 -0.64 19.88
CA GLU A 8 15.34 -0.89 19.23
C GLU A 8 15.18 -1.50 17.84
N MET A 9 14.23 -2.43 17.69
CA MET A 9 13.83 -2.97 16.38
C MET A 9 13.44 -1.85 15.41
N GLN A 10 12.66 -0.86 15.86
CA GLN A 10 12.31 0.30 15.03
C GLN A 10 13.52 1.17 14.69
N CYS A 11 14.45 1.36 15.63
CA CYS A 11 15.68 2.11 15.39
C CYS A 11 16.56 1.46 14.32
N LEU A 12 16.71 0.14 14.36
CA LEU A 12 17.45 -0.63 13.35
C LEU A 12 16.77 -0.56 11.98
N LEU A 13 15.44 -0.74 11.95
CA LEU A 13 14.64 -0.65 10.74
C LEU A 13 14.78 0.73 10.05
N ASN A 14 14.70 1.81 10.82
CA ASN A 14 14.83 3.18 10.30
C ASN A 14 16.23 3.48 9.74
N ARG A 15 17.26 2.75 10.20
CA ARG A 15 18.63 2.84 9.70
C ARG A 15 18.91 1.88 8.54
N GLY A 16 17.93 1.08 8.12
CA GLY A 16 18.05 0.11 7.04
C GLY A 16 18.82 -1.17 7.42
N TYR A 17 19.05 -1.43 8.71
CA TYR A 17 19.68 -2.67 9.15
C TYR A 17 18.65 -3.80 9.29
N PRO A 18 18.99 -5.04 8.89
CA PRO A 18 18.13 -6.20 9.14
C PRO A 18 18.00 -6.46 10.66
N ILE A 19 16.87 -7.08 11.04
CA ILE A 19 16.58 -7.40 12.44
C ILE A 19 16.65 -8.91 12.61
N ASP A 20 17.69 -9.35 13.30
CA ASP A 20 17.88 -10.73 13.78
C ASP A 20 18.36 -10.74 15.23
N LEU A 21 18.53 -11.93 15.81
CA LEU A 21 18.92 -12.08 17.21
C LEU A 21 20.28 -11.41 17.51
N ILE A 22 21.21 -11.46 16.57
CA ILE A 22 22.60 -10.99 16.73
C ILE A 22 22.63 -9.46 16.63
N THR A 23 22.11 -8.91 15.54
CA THR A 23 22.04 -7.47 15.26
C THR A 23 21.28 -6.71 16.36
N LEU A 24 20.18 -7.29 16.86
CA LEU A 24 19.43 -6.71 17.96
C LEU A 24 20.20 -6.76 19.28
N SER A 25 20.87 -7.88 19.58
CA SER A 25 21.68 -8.00 20.80
C SER A 25 22.86 -7.02 20.81
N GLU A 26 23.57 -6.88 19.68
CA GLU A 26 24.70 -5.97 19.56
C GLU A 26 24.27 -4.51 19.69
N SER A 27 23.13 -4.13 19.10
CA SER A 27 22.61 -2.76 19.20
C SER A 27 22.19 -2.40 20.64
N LEU A 28 21.59 -3.36 21.36
CA LEU A 28 21.23 -3.18 22.76
C LEU A 28 22.43 -3.17 23.70
N GLU A 29 23.47 -3.95 23.39
CA GLU A 29 24.73 -3.98 24.14
C GLU A 29 25.48 -2.66 24.01
N LYS A 30 25.59 -2.14 22.77
CA LYS A 30 26.18 -0.81 22.50
C LYS A 30 25.51 0.33 23.26
N LYS A 31 24.23 0.18 23.60
CA LYS A 31 23.44 1.16 24.38
C LYS A 31 23.43 0.89 25.88
N GLY A 32 24.05 -0.20 26.35
CA GLY A 32 23.99 -0.62 27.75
C GLY A 32 22.60 -1.04 28.22
N GLU A 33 21.65 -1.30 27.30
CA GLU A 33 20.27 -1.67 27.62
C GLU A 33 20.05 -3.19 27.65
N LEU A 34 21.05 -3.99 27.24
CA LEU A 34 20.96 -5.45 27.16
C LEU A 34 20.68 -6.10 28.52
N GLU A 35 21.21 -5.56 29.61
CA GLU A 35 20.96 -6.09 30.97
C GLU A 35 19.51 -5.89 31.41
N ASN A 36 18.91 -4.75 31.06
CA ASN A 36 17.53 -4.37 31.44
C ASN A 36 16.44 -5.25 30.81
N ILE A 37 16.79 -6.04 29.80
CA ILE A 37 15.86 -6.92 29.09
C ILE A 37 16.04 -8.40 29.42
N GLY A 38 16.95 -8.76 30.33
CA GLY A 38 17.24 -10.17 30.64
C GLY A 38 18.35 -10.80 29.79
N ARG A 39 19.21 -9.95 29.21
CA ARG A 39 20.37 -10.32 28.37
C ARG A 39 19.99 -11.15 27.13
N PHE A 40 20.99 -11.72 26.48
CA PHE A 40 20.86 -12.53 25.27
C PHE A 40 19.90 -13.72 25.45
N SER A 41 19.90 -14.35 26.64
CA SER A 41 19.04 -15.50 26.96
C SER A 41 17.55 -15.20 26.75
N TYR A 42 17.09 -14.01 27.14
CA TYR A 42 15.69 -13.63 26.99
C TYR A 42 15.28 -13.44 25.53
N LEU A 43 16.16 -12.83 24.72
CA LEU A 43 15.93 -12.70 23.27
C LEU A 43 15.89 -14.08 22.58
N ALA A 44 16.77 -14.99 22.99
CA ALA A 44 16.78 -16.36 22.48
C ALA A 44 15.50 -17.13 22.86
N GLU A 45 15.00 -16.94 24.08
CA GLU A 45 13.72 -17.52 24.51
C GLU A 45 12.55 -16.99 23.68
N LEU A 46 12.49 -15.67 23.46
CA LEU A 46 11.47 -15.05 22.60
C LEU A 46 11.50 -15.58 21.18
N SER A 47 12.68 -15.91 20.64
CA SER A 47 12.81 -16.50 19.30
C SER A 47 12.27 -17.94 19.21
N LYS A 48 12.31 -18.69 20.32
CA LYS A 48 11.87 -20.09 20.39
C LYS A 48 10.38 -20.23 20.69
N ASN A 49 9.81 -19.30 21.45
CA ASN A 49 8.43 -19.36 21.93
C ASN A 49 7.38 -18.81 20.94
N ILE A 50 7.66 -18.83 19.63
CA ILE A 50 6.74 -18.33 18.59
C ILE A 50 5.97 -19.51 17.99
N PRO A 51 4.65 -19.64 18.21
CA PRO A 51 3.86 -20.76 17.67
C PRO A 51 3.76 -20.74 16.14
N SER A 52 3.63 -19.54 15.55
CA SER A 52 3.63 -19.33 14.10
C SER A 52 3.83 -17.84 13.78
N THR A 53 4.63 -17.55 12.76
CA THR A 53 4.81 -16.20 12.21
C THR A 53 3.68 -15.77 11.27
N VAL A 54 2.83 -16.72 10.84
CA VAL A 54 1.71 -16.47 9.90
C VAL A 54 0.65 -15.54 10.52
N ASN A 55 0.44 -15.62 11.84
CA ASN A 55 -0.60 -14.88 12.55
C ASN A 55 -0.10 -13.60 13.26
N ILE A 56 1.05 -13.06 12.86
CA ILE A 56 1.65 -11.90 13.52
C ILE A 56 0.71 -10.68 13.56
N LEU A 57 -0.11 -10.50 12.52
CA LEU A 57 -1.10 -9.43 12.47
C LEU A 57 -2.18 -9.61 13.55
N THR A 58 -2.70 -10.82 13.72
CA THR A 58 -3.69 -11.15 14.75
C THR A 58 -3.14 -10.92 16.15
N TYR A 59 -1.89 -11.32 16.42
CA TYR A 59 -1.25 -11.04 17.72
C TYR A 59 -1.05 -9.55 17.96
N ALA A 60 -0.65 -8.79 16.93
CA ALA A 60 -0.53 -7.34 17.02
C ALA A 60 -1.89 -6.67 17.31
N GLU A 61 -2.97 -7.15 16.70
CA GLU A 61 -4.33 -6.70 16.99
C GLU A 61 -4.74 -7.00 18.44
N ILE A 62 -4.48 -8.21 18.93
CA ILE A 62 -4.77 -8.57 20.33
C ILE A 62 -4.00 -7.67 21.30
N ILE A 63 -2.71 -7.42 21.07
CA ILE A 63 -1.90 -6.51 21.89
C ILE A 63 -2.46 -5.09 21.84
N ARG A 64 -2.89 -4.62 20.65
CA ARG A 64 -3.51 -3.30 20.46
C ARG A 64 -4.80 -3.18 21.27
N GLU A 65 -5.72 -4.13 21.15
CA GLU A 65 -6.99 -4.15 21.88
C GLU A 65 -6.75 -4.13 23.40
N HIS A 66 -5.86 -4.97 23.92
CA HIS A 66 -5.54 -4.97 25.34
C HIS A 66 -4.83 -3.68 25.80
N SER A 67 -4.07 -3.02 24.92
CA SER A 67 -3.47 -1.72 25.22
C SER A 67 -4.53 -0.63 25.40
N ILE A 68 -5.56 -0.64 24.56
CA ILE A 68 -6.68 0.31 24.64
C ILE A 68 -7.45 0.10 25.95
N ILE A 69 -7.75 -1.15 26.28
CA ILE A 69 -8.42 -1.49 27.55
C ILE A 69 -7.61 -0.96 28.75
N ARG A 70 -6.28 -1.15 28.74
CA ARG A 70 -5.40 -0.61 29.80
C ARG A 70 -5.42 0.92 29.85
N GLU A 71 -5.46 1.61 28.71
CA GLU A 71 -5.52 3.07 28.64
C GLU A 71 -6.85 3.61 29.20
N ILE A 72 -7.98 2.98 28.85
CA ILE A 72 -9.30 3.30 29.41
C ILE A 72 -9.29 3.15 30.93
N ILE A 73 -8.76 2.04 31.45
CA ILE A 73 -8.64 1.80 32.89
C ILE A 73 -7.80 2.88 33.56
N GLN A 74 -6.66 3.26 32.97
CA GLN A 74 -5.81 4.34 33.50
C GLN A 74 -6.53 5.68 33.54
N VAL A 75 -7.33 6.01 32.53
CA VAL A 75 -8.12 7.24 32.51
C VAL A 75 -9.25 7.18 33.53
N ALA A 76 -9.94 6.05 33.67
CA ALA A 76 -10.95 5.85 34.70
C ALA A 76 -10.35 6.07 36.11
N HIS A 77 -9.18 5.50 36.40
CA HIS A 77 -8.48 5.76 37.66
C HIS A 77 -8.10 7.23 37.85
N LYS A 78 -7.66 7.93 36.79
CA LYS A 78 -7.38 9.38 36.88
C LYS A 78 -8.66 10.16 37.21
N ILE A 79 -9.80 9.81 36.60
CA ILE A 79 -11.10 10.45 36.87
C ILE A 79 -11.52 10.19 38.32
N ILE A 80 -11.39 8.95 38.80
CA ILE A 80 -11.67 8.60 40.19
C ILE A 80 -10.80 9.41 41.16
N ASN A 81 -9.49 9.51 40.89
CA ASN A 81 -8.57 10.31 41.72
C ASN A 81 -8.90 11.80 41.72
N ILE A 82 -9.41 12.33 40.61
CA ILE A 82 -9.91 13.70 40.52
C ILE A 82 -11.17 13.85 41.39
N GLY A 83 -12.09 12.89 41.33
CA GLY A 83 -13.32 12.88 42.13
C GLY A 83 -13.07 12.83 43.64
N TYR A 84 -11.97 12.21 44.09
CA TYR A 84 -11.57 12.22 45.51
C TYR A 84 -10.83 13.50 45.94
N ASN A 85 -10.17 14.20 45.01
CA ASN A 85 -9.42 15.43 45.31
C ASN A 85 -10.26 16.68 44.94
N LEU A 86 -11.38 16.87 45.65
CA LEU A 86 -12.35 17.97 45.47
C LEU A 86 -11.84 19.34 45.95
N LYS A 87 -10.55 19.66 45.76
CA LYS A 87 -10.04 21.00 46.06
C LYS A 87 -10.55 21.99 45.00
N GLU A 88 -11.57 22.76 45.38
CA GLU A 88 -12.01 24.02 44.76
C GLU A 88 -12.38 23.99 43.26
N LYS A 89 -12.81 22.83 42.73
CA LYS A 89 -13.35 22.76 41.36
C LYS A 89 -14.87 22.66 41.34
N THR A 90 -15.49 23.41 40.44
CA THR A 90 -16.93 23.30 40.20
C THR A 90 -17.27 21.98 39.50
N SER A 91 -18.52 21.52 39.61
CA SER A 91 -18.98 20.32 38.91
C SER A 91 -18.84 20.43 37.38
N GLU A 92 -18.97 21.64 36.85
CA GLU A 92 -18.86 21.96 35.42
C GLU A 92 -17.40 21.83 34.92
N GLU A 93 -16.43 22.31 35.70
CA GLU A 93 -15.00 22.13 35.41
C GLU A 93 -14.58 20.65 35.43
N LEU A 94 -15.16 19.86 36.33
CA LEU A 94 -14.91 18.43 36.41
C LEU A 94 -15.45 17.69 35.18
N LEU A 95 -16.66 18.03 34.72
CA LEU A 95 -17.25 17.46 33.51
C LEU A 95 -16.39 17.77 32.27
N ASN A 96 -15.98 19.03 32.10
CA ASN A 96 -15.12 19.44 30.99
C ASN A 96 -13.75 18.72 30.99
N LEU A 97 -13.17 18.52 32.18
CA LEU A 97 -11.90 17.79 32.32
C LEU A 97 -12.03 16.30 31.97
N VAL A 98 -13.16 15.68 32.34
CA VAL A 98 -13.49 14.30 31.98
C VAL A 98 -13.69 14.16 30.48
N GLU A 99 -14.46 15.06 29.88
CA GLU A 99 -14.74 15.07 28.44
C GLU A 99 -13.46 15.25 27.63
N SER A 100 -12.61 16.20 27.98
CA SER A 100 -11.30 16.41 27.34
C SER A 100 -10.40 15.17 27.45
N LYS A 101 -10.37 14.49 28.61
CA LYS A 101 -9.56 13.27 28.79
C LYS A 101 -10.09 12.10 27.96
N MET A 102 -11.41 11.93 27.87
CA MET A 102 -12.00 10.91 27.00
C MET A 102 -11.78 11.23 25.53
N PHE A 103 -11.93 12.50 25.14
CA PHE A 103 -11.73 12.95 23.77
C PHE A 103 -10.30 12.70 23.29
N ASN A 104 -9.28 12.96 24.12
CA ASN A 104 -7.88 12.69 23.77
C ASN A 104 -7.57 11.20 23.49
N ILE A 105 -8.26 10.26 24.16
CA ILE A 105 -8.15 8.81 23.85
C ILE A 105 -8.70 8.53 22.46
N ILE A 106 -9.80 9.20 22.10
CA ILE A 106 -10.44 9.08 20.79
C ILE A 106 -9.60 9.75 19.72
N GLU A 107 -8.98 10.91 19.98
CA GLU A 107 -8.20 11.64 19.00
C GLU A 107 -6.88 10.93 18.66
N ASN A 108 -6.18 10.33 19.63
CA ASN A 108 -5.00 9.50 19.38
C ASN A 108 -5.28 8.29 18.46
N ARG A 109 -6.56 7.92 18.28
CA ARG A 109 -7.03 6.87 17.36
C ARG A 109 -7.04 7.32 15.90
N PHE A 110 -7.27 8.60 15.65
CA PHE A 110 -7.40 9.16 14.32
C PHE A 110 -6.10 9.87 13.97
N LYS A 111 -5.47 9.49 12.85
CA LYS A 111 -4.28 10.22 12.36
C LYS A 111 -4.63 11.72 12.29
N LYS A 112 -3.66 12.60 12.52
CA LYS A 112 -3.78 14.07 12.31
C LYS A 112 -4.36 14.50 10.94
N ASN A 113 -4.52 13.58 9.98
CA ASN A 113 -5.11 13.80 8.67
C ASN A 113 -6.56 13.28 8.51
N THR A 114 -7.17 12.72 9.55
CA THR A 114 -8.54 12.20 9.52
C THR A 114 -9.41 12.97 10.49
N GLY A 115 -10.27 13.83 9.95
CA GLY A 115 -11.15 14.74 10.68
C GLY A 115 -11.68 15.85 9.75
N PRO A 116 -12.70 16.62 10.16
CA PRO A 116 -13.17 17.75 9.38
C PRO A 116 -12.05 18.80 9.25
N LYS A 117 -11.76 19.23 8.02
CA LYS A 117 -10.85 20.33 7.73
C LYS A 117 -11.65 21.59 7.47
N ASN A 118 -11.18 22.73 7.97
CA ASN A 118 -11.78 24.03 7.63
C ASN A 118 -11.56 24.32 6.13
N ILE A 119 -12.51 24.99 5.50
CA ILE A 119 -12.42 25.40 4.09
C ILE A 119 -11.15 26.20 3.80
N GLU A 120 -10.68 27.05 4.73
CA GLU A 120 -9.44 27.82 4.59
C GLU A 120 -8.21 26.91 4.37
N GLN A 121 -8.12 25.83 5.15
CA GLN A 121 -7.02 24.86 5.03
C GLN A 121 -7.06 24.11 3.69
N ILE A 122 -8.25 23.90 3.13
CA ILE A 122 -8.44 23.23 1.83
C ILE A 122 -8.13 24.21 0.70
N LEU A 123 -8.56 25.47 0.82
CA LEU A 123 -8.36 26.51 -0.20
C LEU A 123 -6.88 26.77 -0.46
N ASP A 124 -6.06 26.87 0.58
CA ASP A 124 -4.62 27.07 0.43
C ASP A 124 -3.97 25.94 -0.39
N THR A 125 -4.35 24.69 -0.11
CA THR A 125 -3.85 23.54 -0.89
C THR A 125 -4.39 23.52 -2.32
N THR A 126 -5.62 23.98 -2.51
CA THR A 126 -6.28 23.97 -3.82
C THR A 126 -5.69 25.05 -4.73
N LEU A 127 -5.47 26.26 -4.21
CA LEU A 127 -4.85 27.36 -4.94
C LEU A 127 -3.42 27.01 -5.36
N LYS A 128 -2.62 26.42 -4.47
CA LYS A 128 -1.27 25.92 -4.82
C LYS A 128 -1.31 24.92 -5.98
N ASN A 129 -2.24 23.96 -5.94
CA ASN A 129 -2.39 22.99 -7.03
C ASN A 129 -2.80 23.67 -8.35
N ILE A 130 -3.67 24.68 -8.30
CA ILE A 130 -4.09 25.44 -9.50
C ILE A 130 -2.91 26.24 -10.08
N GLU A 131 -2.11 26.90 -9.22
CA GLU A 131 -0.92 27.65 -9.64
C GLU A 131 0.12 26.73 -10.29
N GLU A 132 0.37 25.54 -9.72
CA GLU A 132 1.25 24.53 -10.32
C GLU A 132 0.74 24.10 -11.71
N LEU A 133 -0.56 23.87 -11.85
CA LEU A 133 -1.16 23.50 -13.13
C LEU A 133 -1.11 24.63 -14.18
N PHE A 134 -1.23 25.89 -13.74
CA PHE A 134 -1.13 27.05 -14.62
C PHE A 134 0.30 27.25 -15.12
N ASN A 135 1.29 27.08 -14.24
CA ASN A 135 2.70 27.29 -14.56
C ASN A 135 3.31 26.15 -15.37
N THR A 136 2.77 24.94 -15.26
CA THR A 136 3.32 23.77 -15.95
C THR A 136 2.62 23.56 -17.29
N SER A 137 3.35 23.77 -18.40
CA SER A 137 2.80 23.67 -19.77
C SER A 137 2.54 22.21 -20.19
N HIS A 138 1.53 21.57 -19.61
CA HIS A 138 1.28 20.14 -19.82
C HIS A 138 0.46 19.80 -21.09
N LYS A 139 0.36 20.70 -22.08
CA LYS A 139 -0.49 20.50 -23.28
C LYS A 139 -1.91 19.98 -22.94
N GLY A 140 -2.44 20.32 -21.76
CA GLY A 140 -3.73 19.87 -21.24
C GLY A 140 -3.77 18.52 -20.50
N ILE A 141 -2.64 17.82 -20.32
CA ILE A 141 -2.60 16.52 -19.59
C ILE A 141 -2.11 16.74 -18.16
N THR A 142 -3.04 16.83 -17.21
CA THR A 142 -2.71 17.03 -15.79
C THR A 142 -2.41 15.72 -15.05
N GLY A 143 -2.87 14.59 -15.59
CA GLY A 143 -2.66 13.26 -15.04
C GLY A 143 -1.60 12.43 -15.78
N ILE A 144 -1.64 11.12 -15.58
CA ILE A 144 -0.77 10.17 -16.28
C ILE A 144 -1.25 9.98 -17.71
N ASN A 145 -0.33 10.10 -18.67
CA ASN A 145 -0.62 9.97 -20.09
C ASN A 145 -0.94 8.50 -20.44
N THR A 146 -2.13 8.28 -21.01
CA THR A 146 -2.60 6.93 -21.41
C THR A 146 -1.95 6.37 -22.67
N GLY A 147 -1.23 7.20 -23.44
CA GLY A 147 -0.73 6.90 -24.78
C GLY A 147 -1.71 7.25 -25.90
N TYR A 148 -2.99 7.45 -25.57
CA TYR A 148 -4.04 7.79 -26.53
C TYR A 148 -4.37 9.28 -26.46
N GLN A 149 -4.04 10.03 -27.51
CA GLN A 149 -4.27 11.48 -27.55
C GLN A 149 -5.75 11.84 -27.39
N ASP A 150 -6.65 11.12 -28.06
CA ASP A 150 -8.08 11.41 -28.00
C ASP A 150 -8.70 11.05 -26.65
N LEU A 151 -8.18 10.03 -25.96
CA LEU A 151 -8.59 9.71 -24.60
C LEU A 151 -8.09 10.78 -23.63
N ASN A 152 -6.82 11.17 -23.73
CA ASN A 152 -6.24 12.21 -22.89
C ASN A 152 -6.92 13.57 -23.07
N LYS A 153 -7.41 13.92 -24.28
CA LYS A 153 -8.22 15.13 -24.47
C LYS A 153 -9.52 15.11 -23.67
N LYS A 154 -10.09 13.92 -23.44
CA LYS A 154 -11.35 13.76 -22.69
C LYS A 154 -11.13 13.63 -21.18
N THR A 155 -10.02 13.02 -20.76
CA THR A 155 -9.75 12.72 -19.34
C THR A 155 -8.70 13.62 -18.70
N SER A 156 -7.97 14.38 -19.50
CA SER A 156 -6.73 15.09 -19.11
C SER A 156 -5.67 14.14 -18.53
N GLY A 157 -5.67 12.88 -18.98
CA GLY A 157 -4.85 11.80 -18.41
C GLY A 157 -5.55 11.04 -17.27
N LEU A 158 -4.86 10.06 -16.68
CA LEU A 158 -5.35 9.33 -15.51
C LEU A 158 -4.99 10.14 -14.26
N GLN A 159 -6.00 10.67 -13.57
CA GLN A 159 -5.80 11.52 -12.40
C GLN A 159 -5.37 10.70 -11.17
N PRO A 160 -4.42 11.19 -10.35
CA PRO A 160 -4.02 10.52 -9.13
C PRO A 160 -5.18 10.45 -8.14
N SER A 161 -5.24 9.36 -7.37
CA SER A 161 -6.32 9.06 -6.40
C SER A 161 -7.67 8.64 -6.99
N ASN A 162 -7.83 8.63 -8.32
CA ASN A 162 -9.04 8.12 -8.96
C ASN A 162 -9.05 6.59 -9.08
N LEU A 163 -10.22 6.00 -8.88
CA LEU A 163 -10.52 4.63 -9.31
C LEU A 163 -11.12 4.67 -10.73
N ILE A 164 -10.45 4.04 -11.69
CA ILE A 164 -10.86 4.02 -13.09
C ILE A 164 -11.31 2.62 -13.46
N ILE A 165 -12.59 2.49 -13.82
CA ILE A 165 -13.20 1.20 -14.15
C ILE A 165 -13.28 1.05 -15.67
N ILE A 166 -12.66 -0.01 -16.19
CA ILE A 166 -12.78 -0.42 -17.60
C ILE A 166 -13.75 -1.59 -17.65
N ALA A 167 -14.90 -1.41 -18.28
CA ALA A 167 -15.91 -2.44 -18.48
C ALA A 167 -16.10 -2.73 -19.97
N ALA A 168 -16.12 -4.01 -20.32
CA ALA A 168 -16.45 -4.48 -21.67
C ALA A 168 -17.06 -5.88 -21.58
N ARG A 169 -17.76 -6.31 -22.64
CA ARG A 169 -18.21 -7.70 -22.77
C ARG A 169 -17.00 -8.64 -22.92
N PRO A 170 -17.12 -9.93 -22.55
CA PRO A 170 -16.09 -10.92 -22.82
C PRO A 170 -15.63 -10.87 -24.29
N SER A 171 -14.34 -11.08 -24.51
CA SER A 171 -13.69 -11.05 -25.83
C SER A 171 -13.70 -9.70 -26.58
N MET A 172 -14.17 -8.60 -25.97
CA MET A 172 -14.13 -7.26 -26.58
C MET A 172 -12.82 -6.49 -26.33
N GLY A 173 -11.75 -7.17 -25.91
CA GLY A 173 -10.42 -6.58 -25.80
C GLY A 173 -10.15 -5.75 -24.54
N LYS A 174 -10.91 -5.95 -23.44
CA LYS A 174 -10.69 -5.27 -22.15
C LYS A 174 -9.23 -5.36 -21.68
N THR A 175 -8.70 -6.59 -21.59
CA THR A 175 -7.32 -6.85 -21.15
C THR A 175 -6.32 -6.24 -22.10
N THR A 176 -6.52 -6.37 -23.42
CA THR A 176 -5.65 -5.76 -24.44
C THR A 176 -5.58 -4.25 -24.27
N PHE A 177 -6.72 -3.58 -24.07
CA PHE A 177 -6.76 -2.13 -23.86
C PHE A 177 -6.06 -1.72 -22.56
N ALA A 178 -6.34 -2.41 -21.45
CA ALA A 178 -5.72 -2.11 -20.15
C ALA A 178 -4.20 -2.34 -20.16
N MET A 179 -3.74 -3.41 -20.82
CA MET A 179 -2.31 -3.71 -20.95
C MET A 179 -1.58 -2.67 -21.82
N ASN A 180 -2.17 -2.22 -22.93
CA ASN A 180 -1.57 -1.16 -23.74
C ASN A 180 -1.35 0.15 -22.94
N ILE A 181 -2.30 0.52 -22.08
CA ILE A 181 -2.14 1.66 -21.18
C ILE A 181 -0.97 1.42 -20.21
N CYS A 182 -0.91 0.23 -19.60
CA CYS A 182 0.18 -0.14 -18.69
C CYS A 182 1.55 -0.10 -19.37
N GLU A 183 1.66 -0.63 -20.59
CA GLU A 183 2.87 -0.63 -21.41
C GLU A 183 3.35 0.80 -21.70
N ASN A 184 2.46 1.66 -22.18
CA ASN A 184 2.79 3.05 -22.46
C ASN A 184 3.30 3.76 -21.20
N ILE A 185 2.64 3.54 -20.07
CA ILE A 185 3.01 4.17 -18.80
C ILE A 185 4.37 3.64 -18.31
N ALA A 186 4.60 2.33 -18.36
CA ALA A 186 5.88 1.73 -17.96
C ALA A 186 7.04 2.23 -18.84
N MET A 187 6.80 2.49 -20.13
CA MET A 187 7.84 3.01 -21.02
C MET A 187 8.10 4.50 -20.83
N THR A 188 7.05 5.28 -20.56
CA THR A 188 7.11 6.74 -20.47
C THR A 188 7.60 7.23 -19.10
N TYR A 189 7.16 6.58 -18.03
CA TYR A 189 7.41 7.01 -16.65
C TYR A 189 8.42 6.10 -15.95
N GLU A 190 9.12 6.62 -14.94
CA GLU A 190 10.12 5.85 -14.20
C GLU A 190 9.49 4.99 -13.10
N LYS A 191 8.43 5.50 -12.45
CA LYS A 191 7.79 4.81 -11.32
C LYS A 191 7.10 3.52 -11.77
N PRO A 192 7.04 2.49 -10.91
CA PRO A 192 6.54 1.20 -11.34
C PRO A 192 5.06 1.14 -11.67
N VAL A 193 4.72 0.24 -12.61
CA VAL A 193 3.36 -0.22 -12.88
C VAL A 193 3.17 -1.61 -12.27
N LEU A 194 2.13 -1.76 -11.45
CA LEU A 194 1.78 -3.03 -10.81
C LEU A 194 0.53 -3.62 -11.45
N ILE A 195 0.60 -4.88 -11.87
CA ILE A 195 -0.45 -5.58 -12.59
C ILE A 195 -0.86 -6.81 -11.77
N PHE A 196 -2.11 -6.85 -11.33
CA PHE A 196 -2.73 -8.03 -10.73
C PHE A 196 -3.59 -8.72 -11.79
N SER A 197 -3.21 -9.94 -12.14
CA SER A 197 -3.92 -10.75 -13.14
C SER A 197 -4.51 -11.99 -12.51
N LEU A 198 -5.81 -11.96 -12.31
CA LEU A 198 -6.60 -13.02 -11.70
C LEU A 198 -7.12 -14.03 -12.74
N GLU A 199 -7.13 -13.65 -14.02
CA GLU A 199 -7.63 -14.48 -15.12
C GLU A 199 -6.52 -15.12 -15.95
N MET A 200 -5.44 -14.40 -16.20
CA MET A 200 -4.33 -14.85 -17.06
C MET A 200 -3.04 -15.06 -16.27
N SER A 201 -2.21 -16.03 -16.69
CA SER A 201 -0.88 -16.21 -16.11
C SER A 201 0.06 -15.07 -16.51
N GLY A 202 1.10 -14.84 -15.72
CA GLY A 202 2.12 -13.83 -16.02
C GLY A 202 2.79 -14.07 -17.37
N GLU A 203 2.98 -15.34 -17.76
CA GLU A 203 3.54 -15.72 -19.08
C GLU A 203 2.62 -15.31 -20.24
N GLN A 204 1.31 -15.49 -20.11
CA GLN A 204 0.36 -15.11 -21.15
C GLN A 204 0.29 -13.58 -21.33
N ILE A 205 0.40 -12.84 -20.23
CA ILE A 205 0.49 -11.38 -20.27
C ILE A 205 1.80 -10.94 -20.93
N MET A 206 2.92 -11.56 -20.55
CA MET A 206 4.23 -11.24 -21.12
C MET A 206 4.29 -11.51 -22.62
N MET A 207 3.71 -12.61 -23.10
CA MET A 207 3.61 -12.91 -24.54
C MET A 207 2.85 -11.80 -25.31
N ARG A 208 1.73 -11.32 -24.76
CA ARG A 208 0.96 -10.22 -25.37
C ARG A 208 1.76 -8.92 -25.38
N MET A 209 2.44 -8.61 -24.28
CA MET A 209 3.27 -7.42 -24.18
C MET A 209 4.45 -7.44 -25.15
N LEU A 210 5.15 -8.57 -25.25
CA LEU A 210 6.24 -8.73 -26.21
C LEU A 210 5.73 -8.58 -27.64
N SER A 211 4.59 -9.19 -27.98
CA SER A 211 3.94 -9.00 -29.28
C SER A 211 3.66 -7.52 -29.57
N SER A 212 3.07 -6.82 -28.61
CA SER A 212 2.70 -5.39 -28.71
C SER A 212 3.94 -4.51 -28.94
N LEU A 213 4.92 -4.61 -28.05
CA LEU A 213 6.12 -3.75 -28.06
C LEU A 213 7.07 -4.07 -29.22
N SER A 214 7.27 -5.34 -29.57
CA SER A 214 8.13 -5.76 -30.69
C SER A 214 7.46 -5.65 -32.06
N ARG A 215 6.12 -5.44 -32.08
CA ARG A 215 5.28 -5.48 -33.29
C ARG A 215 5.42 -6.79 -34.08
N VAL A 216 5.62 -7.90 -33.37
CA VAL A 216 5.64 -9.25 -33.94
C VAL A 216 4.28 -9.91 -33.73
N ASN A 217 3.80 -10.67 -34.72
CA ASN A 217 2.52 -11.37 -34.63
C ASN A 217 2.53 -12.37 -33.46
N GLN A 218 1.54 -12.27 -32.58
CA GLN A 218 1.39 -13.14 -31.41
C GLN A 218 1.28 -14.63 -31.78
N GLU A 219 0.71 -14.96 -32.93
CA GLU A 219 0.63 -16.36 -33.39
C GLU A 219 2.03 -16.94 -33.62
N LYS A 220 2.94 -16.19 -34.26
CA LYS A 220 4.32 -16.61 -34.48
C LYS A 220 5.08 -16.80 -33.17
N LEU A 221 4.87 -15.90 -32.20
CA LEU A 221 5.42 -16.02 -30.86
C LEU A 221 4.96 -17.29 -30.16
N ARG A 222 3.68 -17.64 -30.31
CA ARG A 222 3.08 -18.84 -29.71
C ARG A 222 3.51 -20.13 -30.41
N THR A 223 3.67 -20.12 -31.73
CA THR A 223 4.06 -21.30 -32.52
C THR A 223 5.57 -21.49 -32.63
N GLY A 224 6.36 -20.49 -32.24
CA GLY A 224 7.82 -20.48 -32.38
C GLY A 224 8.30 -20.23 -33.83
N GLN A 225 7.39 -19.90 -34.75
CA GLN A 225 7.70 -19.65 -36.17
C GLN A 225 8.21 -18.22 -36.38
N LEU A 226 9.37 -17.93 -35.80
CA LEU A 226 10.02 -16.62 -35.85
C LEU A 226 11.16 -16.64 -36.87
N ASN A 227 11.22 -15.61 -37.72
CA ASN A 227 12.38 -15.38 -38.57
C ASN A 227 13.47 -14.58 -37.82
N ASP A 228 14.64 -14.41 -38.43
CA ASP A 228 15.76 -13.70 -37.80
C ASP A 228 15.42 -12.24 -37.44
N GLU A 229 14.57 -11.59 -38.25
CA GLU A 229 14.11 -10.22 -37.99
C GLU A 229 13.17 -10.16 -36.78
N ASP A 230 12.22 -11.08 -36.67
CA ASP A 230 11.30 -11.21 -35.54
C ASP A 230 12.11 -11.43 -34.25
N TRP A 231 13.11 -12.30 -34.28
CA TRP A 231 14.03 -12.55 -33.16
C TRP A 231 14.81 -11.30 -32.75
N SER A 232 15.32 -10.55 -33.73
CA SER A 232 16.04 -9.29 -33.48
C SER A 232 15.15 -8.27 -32.76
N ARG A 233 13.91 -8.08 -33.23
CA ARG A 233 12.93 -7.17 -32.62
C ARG A 233 12.59 -7.59 -31.20
N ILE A 234 12.29 -8.87 -30.97
CA ILE A 234 11.96 -9.40 -29.63
C ILE A 234 13.13 -9.19 -28.66
N SER A 235 14.35 -9.55 -29.08
CA SER A 235 15.55 -9.39 -28.24
C SER A 235 15.80 -7.92 -27.87
N SER A 236 15.60 -7.00 -28.82
CA SER A 236 15.70 -5.56 -28.55
C SER A 236 14.69 -5.09 -27.50
N THR A 237 13.44 -5.54 -27.59
CA THR A 237 12.36 -5.23 -26.64
C THR A 237 12.66 -5.78 -25.24
N ILE A 238 13.13 -7.03 -25.15
CA ILE A 238 13.52 -7.64 -23.88
C ILE A 238 14.61 -6.81 -23.21
N ASN A 239 15.62 -6.37 -23.96
CA ASN A 239 16.67 -5.51 -23.42
C ASN A 239 16.15 -4.17 -22.90
N ILE A 240 15.15 -3.57 -23.56
CA ILE A 240 14.51 -2.33 -23.08
C ILE A 240 13.77 -2.58 -21.75
N LEU A 241 12.97 -3.65 -21.69
CA LEU A 241 12.23 -4.02 -20.48
C LEU A 241 13.15 -4.33 -19.30
N LEU A 242 14.22 -5.10 -19.53
CA LEU A 242 15.22 -5.44 -18.52
C LEU A 242 16.04 -4.25 -18.04
N LYS A 243 16.15 -3.18 -18.84
CA LYS A 243 16.78 -1.93 -18.41
C LYS A 243 15.82 -1.08 -17.56
N LYS A 244 14.55 -1.01 -17.94
CA LYS A 244 13.53 -0.22 -17.24
C LYS A 244 13.17 -0.80 -15.87
N LYS A 245 13.00 -2.12 -15.75
CA LYS A 245 12.69 -2.85 -14.49
C LYS A 245 11.58 -2.23 -13.63
N ASN A 246 10.60 -1.59 -14.24
CA ASN A 246 9.55 -0.84 -13.54
C ASN A 246 8.16 -1.44 -13.75
N MET A 247 8.07 -2.75 -13.99
CA MET A 247 6.80 -3.43 -14.13
C MET A 247 6.78 -4.72 -13.31
N TYR A 248 5.71 -4.88 -12.54
CA TYR A 248 5.51 -6.00 -11.63
C TYR A 248 4.20 -6.69 -11.96
N ILE A 249 4.23 -8.01 -12.11
CA ILE A 249 3.05 -8.83 -12.42
C ILE A 249 2.84 -9.81 -11.28
N ASP A 250 1.60 -9.92 -10.83
CA ASP A 250 1.15 -10.86 -9.81
C ASP A 250 -0.06 -11.62 -10.35
N ASP A 251 0.12 -12.90 -10.64
CA ASP A 251 -0.88 -13.80 -11.24
C ASP A 251 -1.53 -14.75 -10.22
N SER A 252 -1.56 -14.34 -8.94
CA SER A 252 -2.18 -15.12 -7.87
C SER A 252 -3.71 -15.19 -8.03
N SER A 253 -4.25 -16.40 -8.21
CA SER A 253 -5.67 -16.65 -8.53
C SER A 253 -6.68 -16.43 -7.40
N THR A 254 -6.23 -16.33 -6.14
CA THR A 254 -7.08 -16.09 -4.96
C THR A 254 -6.60 -14.88 -4.17
N LEU A 255 -6.78 -13.70 -4.76
CA LEU A 255 -6.33 -12.44 -4.15
C LEU A 255 -7.47 -11.74 -3.41
N THR A 256 -7.31 -11.52 -2.11
CA THR A 256 -8.19 -10.66 -1.33
C THR A 256 -7.81 -9.17 -1.49
N PRO A 257 -8.74 -8.22 -1.32
CA PRO A 257 -8.41 -6.78 -1.33
C PRO A 257 -7.31 -6.39 -0.33
N THR A 258 -7.29 -7.04 0.84
CA THR A 258 -6.29 -6.83 1.89
C THR A 258 -4.89 -7.27 1.44
N GLU A 259 -4.79 -8.43 0.80
CA GLU A 259 -3.52 -8.92 0.25
C GLU A 259 -3.04 -8.04 -0.90
N MET A 260 -3.93 -7.68 -1.82
CA MET A 260 -3.63 -6.74 -2.91
C MET A 260 -3.04 -5.44 -2.37
N ARG A 261 -3.67 -4.86 -1.34
CA ARG A 261 -3.21 -3.65 -0.66
C ARG A 261 -1.83 -3.84 -0.02
N SER A 262 -1.60 -4.97 0.66
CA SER A 262 -0.31 -5.29 1.29
C SER A 262 0.82 -5.39 0.26
N ARG A 263 0.59 -6.13 -0.83
CA ARG A 263 1.55 -6.31 -1.93
C ARG A 263 1.84 -4.99 -2.64
N SER A 264 0.80 -4.20 -2.92
CA SER A 264 0.94 -2.86 -3.51
C SER A 264 1.78 -1.93 -2.63
N ARG A 265 1.57 -1.96 -1.30
CA ARG A 265 2.33 -1.15 -0.35
C ARG A 265 3.80 -1.53 -0.28
N ARG A 266 4.14 -2.83 -0.41
CA ARG A 266 5.53 -3.28 -0.43
C ARG A 266 6.27 -2.65 -1.61
N ILE A 267 5.74 -2.82 -2.83
CA ILE A 267 6.36 -2.26 -4.04
C ILE A 267 6.41 -0.73 -4.00
N TYR A 268 5.35 -0.07 -3.50
CA TYR A 268 5.34 1.38 -3.32
C TYR A 268 6.49 1.86 -2.43
N ARG A 269 6.78 1.16 -1.32
CA ARG A 269 7.85 1.53 -0.38
C ARG A 269 9.23 1.31 -0.98
N GLU A 270 9.43 0.20 -1.66
CA GLU A 270 10.70 -0.15 -2.30
C GLU A 270 11.08 0.83 -3.42
N ASN A 271 10.07 1.41 -4.10
CA ASN A 271 10.27 2.26 -5.28
C ASN A 271 9.86 3.73 -5.07
N ASN A 272 9.59 4.15 -3.84
CA ASN A 272 9.12 5.51 -3.49
C ASN A 272 7.91 5.99 -4.32
N GLY A 273 7.00 5.08 -4.66
CA GLY A 273 5.83 5.40 -5.46
C GLY A 273 5.39 4.29 -6.39
N LEU A 274 4.22 4.49 -6.99
CA LEU A 274 3.70 3.70 -8.11
C LEU A 274 3.11 4.68 -9.14
N SER A 275 3.22 4.35 -10.42
CA SER A 275 2.53 5.06 -11.50
C SER A 275 1.09 4.59 -11.61
N LEU A 276 0.86 3.29 -11.64
CA LEU A 276 -0.46 2.71 -11.86
C LEU A 276 -0.56 1.35 -11.17
N ILE A 277 -1.75 1.03 -10.66
CA ILE A 277 -2.12 -0.32 -10.25
C ILE A 277 -3.27 -0.77 -11.16
N MET A 278 -3.07 -1.87 -11.87
CA MET A 278 -4.05 -2.50 -12.75
C MET A 278 -4.52 -3.81 -12.13
N VAL A 279 -5.83 -4.08 -12.20
CA VAL A 279 -6.45 -5.32 -11.70
C VAL A 279 -7.33 -5.91 -12.81
N ASP A 280 -7.06 -7.15 -13.19
CA ASP A 280 -7.80 -7.89 -14.21
C ASP A 280 -8.06 -9.33 -13.76
N TYR A 281 -9.25 -9.74 -13.34
CA TYR A 281 -10.54 -9.04 -13.32
C TYR A 281 -11.17 -9.06 -11.92
N LEU A 282 -11.65 -7.89 -11.47
CA LEU A 282 -12.09 -7.62 -10.09
C LEU A 282 -13.13 -8.62 -9.55
N GLN A 283 -13.99 -9.21 -10.39
CA GLN A 283 -14.98 -10.21 -9.94
C GLN A 283 -14.36 -11.53 -9.44
N LEU A 284 -13.08 -11.77 -9.71
CA LEU A 284 -12.38 -12.95 -9.20
C LEU A 284 -11.75 -12.70 -7.82
N MET A 285 -11.79 -11.46 -7.30
CA MET A 285 -11.40 -11.19 -5.93
C MET A 285 -12.43 -11.81 -4.99
N LYS A 286 -11.96 -12.58 -4.01
CA LYS A 286 -12.81 -13.23 -3.01
C LYS A 286 -12.73 -12.47 -1.69
N VAL A 287 -13.87 -12.24 -1.07
CA VAL A 287 -13.95 -11.72 0.30
C VAL A 287 -14.35 -12.87 1.21
N PRO A 288 -13.44 -13.38 2.08
CA PRO A 288 -13.69 -14.59 2.87
C PRO A 288 -14.92 -14.51 3.78
N SER A 289 -15.32 -13.29 4.19
CA SER A 289 -16.44 -13.02 5.10
C SER A 289 -17.84 -13.05 4.46
N LEU A 290 -17.94 -13.06 3.12
CA LEU A 290 -19.22 -12.80 2.42
C LEU A 290 -19.60 -13.87 1.38
N ILE A 291 -19.22 -15.13 1.64
CA ILE A 291 -19.52 -16.25 0.76
C ILE A 291 -21.06 -16.40 0.60
N GLY A 292 -21.58 -16.03 -0.58
CA GLY A 292 -22.96 -16.32 -0.98
C GLY A 292 -23.78 -15.13 -1.47
N ASN A 293 -23.31 -13.88 -1.33
CA ASN A 293 -24.07 -12.70 -1.77
C ASN A 293 -23.21 -11.68 -2.53
N ARG A 294 -23.17 -11.81 -3.86
CA ARG A 294 -22.35 -10.98 -4.77
C ARG A 294 -22.62 -9.47 -4.67
N THR A 295 -23.81 -9.06 -4.24
CA THR A 295 -24.13 -7.64 -4.03
C THR A 295 -23.39 -7.06 -2.82
N LEU A 296 -23.17 -7.86 -1.78
CA LEU A 296 -22.41 -7.46 -0.59
C LEU A 296 -20.90 -7.51 -0.85
N GLU A 297 -20.41 -8.47 -1.64
CA GLU A 297 -18.98 -8.59 -1.98
C GLU A 297 -18.44 -7.39 -2.80
N ILE A 298 -19.28 -6.74 -3.61
CA ILE A 298 -18.89 -5.57 -4.43
C ILE A 298 -19.06 -4.24 -3.66
N ALA A 299 -19.92 -4.22 -2.65
CA ALA A 299 -20.21 -3.02 -1.86
C ALA A 299 -19.15 -2.71 -0.78
N GLU A 300 -18.28 -3.68 -0.47
CA GLU A 300 -17.18 -3.58 0.50
C GLU A 300 -15.84 -3.23 -0.17
#